data_AF-K7FK70-F1
#
_entry.id   AF-K7FK70-F1
#
_cell.length_a   1.000
_cell.length_b   1.000
_cell.length_c   1.000
_cell.angle_alpha   90.00
_cell.angle_beta   90.00
_cell.angle_gamma   90.00
#
_symmetry.space_group_name_H-M   'P 1'
#
loop_
_entity.id
_entity.type
_entity.pdbx_description
1 polymer ?
#
loop_
_entity_poly.entity_id
_entity_poly.type
_entity_poly.pdbx_seq_one_letter_code
_entity_poly.pdbx_strand_id
1 'polypeptide(L)'
;GKNCSEIIGQCQPHVCLNGNCSNVTPNTFLCKCNKDFTGPFCEEPVEHCISQPCLNGGICQNNEHGYVCECLAGYFGHDCEADVNECSSRPCQNGATCIDMSNDVTCICLPMFTGKFCDNVLRPCELSPCLNNATCVDQQHSYYCCCMPGFTGKNCEEVIDYCRLLSINCLNEGLCLNIIGGFSV
;
A
#
# COMPACT_ATOMS: atom_id res chain seq x y z
N GLY A 1 -54.07 -8.23 8.73
CA GLY A 1 -54.75 -8.08 10.04
C GLY A 1 -54.77 -6.63 10.46
N LYS A 2 -55.36 -6.30 11.63
CA LYS A 2 -55.53 -4.92 12.12
C LYS A 2 -54.21 -4.15 12.32
N ASN A 3 -53.06 -4.83 12.30
CA ASN A 3 -51.73 -4.25 12.49
C ASN A 3 -50.71 -4.58 11.36
N CYS A 4 -51.20 -4.98 10.17
CA CYS A 4 -50.40 -5.39 8.99
C CYS A 4 -49.42 -6.57 9.16
N SER A 5 -49.01 -6.92 10.37
CA SER A 5 -48.17 -8.08 10.70
C SER A 5 -48.98 -9.35 11.04
N GLU A 6 -50.27 -9.19 11.34
CA GLU A 6 -51.17 -10.30 11.70
C GLU A 6 -51.87 -10.89 10.47
N ILE A 7 -51.93 -12.21 10.38
CA ILE A 7 -52.59 -12.94 9.29
C ILE A 7 -54.03 -13.27 9.71
N ILE A 8 -54.99 -13.13 8.80
CA ILE A 8 -56.40 -13.41 9.06
C ILE A 8 -56.60 -14.93 9.06
N GLY A 9 -57.18 -15.46 10.14
CA GLY A 9 -57.41 -16.89 10.32
C GLY A 9 -57.11 -17.36 11.74
N GLN A 10 -56.96 -18.67 11.90
CA GLN A 10 -56.56 -19.31 13.15
C GLN A 10 -55.37 -20.24 12.90
N CYS A 11 -54.57 -20.49 13.93
CA CYS A 11 -53.48 -21.45 13.85
C CYS A 11 -54.00 -22.86 13.53
N GLN A 12 -53.48 -23.42 12.43
CA GLN A 12 -53.70 -24.80 12.03
C GLN A 12 -52.35 -25.52 11.87
N PRO A 13 -52.32 -26.86 11.91
CA PRO A 13 -51.12 -27.63 11.61
C PRO A 13 -50.57 -27.25 10.23
N HIS A 14 -49.24 -27.11 10.11
CA HIS A 14 -48.51 -26.80 8.87
C HIS A 14 -48.71 -25.41 8.24
N VAL A 15 -49.48 -24.49 8.87
CA VAL A 15 -49.62 -23.12 8.35
C VAL A 15 -48.32 -22.32 8.44
N CYS A 16 -47.57 -22.50 9.53
CA CYS A 16 -46.19 -22.00 9.62
C CYS A 16 -45.25 -23.14 9.26
N LEU A 17 -44.56 -23.06 8.12
CA LEU A 17 -43.75 -24.15 7.59
C LEU A 17 -42.53 -24.42 8.48
N ASN A 18 -41.74 -23.36 8.75
CA ASN A 18 -40.52 -23.42 9.55
C ASN A 18 -40.59 -22.48 10.77
N GLY A 19 -41.66 -22.61 11.55
CA GLY A 19 -41.88 -21.76 12.70
C GLY A 19 -43.04 -22.21 13.58
N ASN A 20 -43.24 -21.48 14.67
CA ASN A 20 -44.34 -21.73 15.59
C ASN A 20 -45.50 -20.78 15.33
N CYS A 21 -46.71 -21.32 15.30
CA CYS A 21 -47.93 -20.55 15.16
C CYS A 21 -48.47 -20.10 16.52
N SER A 22 -48.82 -18.83 16.64
CA SER A 22 -49.52 -18.27 17.82
C SER A 22 -50.75 -17.46 17.41
N ASN A 23 -51.90 -17.77 18.01
CA ASN A 23 -53.12 -16.95 17.83
C ASN A 23 -52.95 -15.62 18.57
N VAL A 24 -53.20 -14.50 17.87
CA VAL A 24 -53.09 -13.14 18.43
C VAL A 24 -54.47 -12.61 18.81
N THR A 25 -55.47 -12.83 17.95
CA THR A 25 -56.88 -12.56 18.22
C THR A 25 -57.74 -13.76 17.80
N PRO A 26 -59.05 -13.81 18.11
CA PRO A 26 -59.91 -14.92 17.70
C PRO A 26 -59.93 -15.19 16.18
N ASN A 27 -59.59 -14.18 15.37
CA ASN A 27 -59.58 -14.23 13.91
C ASN A 27 -58.21 -13.88 13.32
N THR A 28 -57.15 -13.81 14.12
CA THR A 28 -55.80 -13.58 13.60
C THR A 28 -54.73 -14.39 14.31
N PHE A 29 -53.68 -14.74 13.56
CA PHE A 29 -52.50 -15.42 14.08
C PHE A 29 -51.21 -14.80 13.53
N LEU A 30 -50.09 -15.20 14.13
CA LEU A 30 -48.74 -14.83 13.73
C LEU A 30 -47.86 -16.09 13.71
N CYS A 31 -47.07 -16.23 12.65
CA CYS A 31 -45.98 -17.20 12.60
C CYS A 31 -44.70 -16.57 13.16
N LYS A 32 -44.12 -17.20 14.18
CA LYS A 32 -42.78 -16.89 14.66
C LYS A 32 -41.80 -17.86 14.00
N CYS A 33 -41.06 -17.36 13.01
CA CYS A 33 -40.12 -18.17 12.23
C CYS A 33 -38.90 -18.59 13.05
N ASN A 34 -38.33 -19.73 12.66
CA ASN A 34 -37.01 -20.14 13.09
C ASN A 34 -35.95 -19.20 12.52
N LYS A 35 -34.73 -19.22 13.08
CA LYS A 35 -33.66 -18.23 12.82
C LYS A 35 -33.31 -18.04 11.34
N ASP A 36 -33.51 -19.06 10.50
CA ASP A 36 -33.07 -19.09 9.11
C ASP A 36 -34.22 -19.00 8.10
N PHE A 37 -35.44 -18.65 8.57
CA PHE A 37 -36.61 -18.48 7.72
C PHE A 37 -37.31 -17.14 7.95
N THR A 38 -37.87 -16.60 6.89
CA THR A 38 -38.63 -15.34 6.84
C THR A 38 -39.91 -15.54 6.01
N GLY A 39 -40.65 -14.45 5.83
CA GLY A 39 -41.96 -14.47 5.19
C GLY A 39 -43.10 -14.63 6.19
N PRO A 40 -44.34 -14.32 5.77
CA PRO A 40 -45.52 -14.38 6.64
C PRO A 40 -45.81 -15.79 7.18
N PHE A 41 -45.41 -16.84 6.47
CA PHE A 41 -45.64 -18.24 6.83
C PHE A 41 -44.34 -19.03 7.10
N CYS A 42 -43.19 -18.34 7.19
CA CYS A 42 -41.87 -18.94 7.36
C CYS A 42 -41.50 -19.89 6.20
N GLU A 43 -41.90 -19.48 5.00
CA GLU A 43 -41.76 -20.22 3.75
C GLU A 43 -40.48 -19.89 2.98
N GLU A 44 -39.87 -18.74 3.26
CA GLU A 44 -38.67 -18.27 2.57
C GLU A 44 -37.44 -18.48 3.47
N PRO A 45 -36.33 -19.01 2.96
CA PRO A 45 -35.07 -19.00 3.69
C PRO A 45 -34.54 -17.56 3.81
N VAL A 46 -33.85 -17.25 4.91
CA VAL A 46 -33.19 -15.94 5.07
C VAL A 46 -31.96 -15.88 4.16
N GLU A 47 -31.92 -14.88 3.27
CA GLU A 47 -30.72 -14.57 2.50
C GLU A 47 -29.85 -13.56 3.25
N HIS A 48 -28.85 -14.07 3.96
CA HIS A 48 -27.96 -13.29 4.81
C HIS A 48 -27.08 -12.32 4.00
N CYS A 49 -26.70 -12.69 2.78
CA CYS A 49 -25.84 -11.85 1.92
C CYS A 49 -26.50 -10.59 1.34
N ILE A 50 -27.83 -10.44 1.40
CA ILE A 50 -28.52 -9.22 0.91
C ILE A 50 -28.03 -7.97 1.65
N SER A 51 -27.69 -8.12 2.94
CA SER A 51 -27.19 -7.04 3.79
C SER A 51 -25.74 -6.63 3.50
N GLN A 52 -25.04 -7.34 2.60
CA GLN A 52 -23.62 -7.16 2.29
C GLN A 52 -22.73 -7.16 3.55
N PRO A 53 -22.76 -8.24 4.35
CA PRO A 53 -22.03 -8.28 5.62
C PRO A 53 -20.51 -8.30 5.44
N CYS A 54 -20.01 -8.86 4.32
CA CYS A 54 -18.58 -8.97 4.04
C CYS A 54 -17.99 -7.61 3.65
N LEU A 55 -17.03 -7.13 4.45
CA LEU A 55 -16.31 -5.88 4.27
C LEU A 55 -15.11 -6.05 3.34
N ASN A 56 -14.46 -4.93 2.99
CA ASN A 56 -13.22 -4.88 2.22
C ASN A 56 -13.24 -5.67 0.89
N GLY A 57 -14.42 -5.74 0.26
CA GLY A 57 -14.60 -6.43 -1.02
C GLY A 57 -14.67 -7.97 -0.92
N GLY A 58 -14.84 -8.52 0.29
CA GLY A 58 -15.05 -9.95 0.49
C GLY A 58 -16.29 -10.49 -0.23
N ILE A 59 -16.21 -11.75 -0.68
CA ILE A 59 -17.29 -12.42 -1.40
C ILE A 59 -18.21 -13.11 -0.36
N CYS A 60 -19.48 -12.72 -0.35
CA CYS A 60 -20.46 -13.34 0.54
C CYS A 60 -21.10 -14.58 -0.10
N GLN A 61 -21.16 -15.67 0.67
CA GLN A 61 -21.89 -16.88 0.31
C GLN A 61 -22.87 -17.25 1.43
N ASN A 62 -24.15 -17.48 1.09
CA ASN A 62 -25.11 -18.01 2.04
C ASN A 62 -24.73 -19.45 2.42
N ASN A 63 -24.90 -19.81 3.68
CA ASN A 63 -24.60 -21.12 4.22
C ASN A 63 -25.80 -21.61 5.07
N GLU A 64 -25.90 -22.91 5.34
CA GLU A 64 -26.98 -23.51 6.14
C GLU A 64 -27.10 -22.92 7.56
N HIS A 65 -26.07 -22.22 8.04
CA HIS A 65 -26.01 -21.60 9.36
C HIS A 65 -25.97 -20.06 9.32
N GLY A 66 -26.16 -19.45 8.14
CA GLY A 66 -26.05 -18.01 7.96
C GLY A 66 -25.35 -17.62 6.67
N TYR A 67 -24.16 -17.05 6.80
CA TYR A 67 -23.27 -16.72 5.68
C TYR A 67 -21.82 -17.02 6.03
N VAL A 68 -20.99 -17.06 4.99
CA VAL A 68 -19.53 -17.11 5.08
C VAL A 68 -18.98 -16.05 4.15
N CYS A 69 -17.99 -15.29 4.63
CA CYS A 69 -17.23 -14.37 3.81
C CYS A 69 -15.92 -15.01 3.36
N GLU A 70 -15.69 -15.01 2.05
CA GLU A 70 -14.37 -15.27 1.47
C GLU A 70 -13.62 -13.95 1.35
N CYS A 71 -12.64 -13.76 2.23
CA CYS A 71 -11.87 -12.53 2.29
C CYS A 71 -10.87 -12.44 1.14
N LEU A 72 -10.75 -11.24 0.58
CA LEU A 72 -9.66 -10.93 -0.33
C LEU A 72 -8.33 -11.01 0.41
N ALA A 73 -7.25 -11.26 -0.33
CA ALA A 73 -5.91 -11.26 0.21
C ALA A 73 -5.63 -9.93 0.93
N GLY A 74 -4.95 -9.98 2.08
CA GLY A 74 -4.73 -8.84 2.98
C GLY A 74 -5.81 -8.62 4.03
N TYR A 75 -6.92 -9.38 4.02
CA TYR A 75 -7.97 -9.26 5.04
C TYR A 75 -8.30 -10.60 5.70
N PHE A 76 -8.80 -10.53 6.92
CA PHE A 76 -9.26 -11.67 7.71
C PHE A 76 -10.37 -11.27 8.68
N GLY A 77 -10.95 -12.25 9.38
CA GLY A 77 -12.10 -12.05 10.26
C GLY A 77 -13.35 -12.76 9.73
N HIS A 78 -14.44 -12.70 10.49
CA HIS A 78 -15.70 -13.32 10.06
C HIS A 78 -16.33 -12.56 8.89
N ASP A 79 -16.21 -11.23 8.93
CA ASP A 79 -16.77 -10.28 7.99
C ASP A 79 -15.67 -9.62 7.15
N CYS A 80 -14.45 -10.17 7.15
CA CYS A 80 -13.26 -9.59 6.51
C CYS A 80 -12.94 -8.18 7.01
N GLU A 81 -13.25 -7.91 8.28
CA GLU A 81 -13.15 -6.61 8.93
C GLU A 81 -11.71 -6.23 9.34
N ALA A 82 -10.83 -7.22 9.49
CA ALA A 82 -9.47 -7.02 9.96
C ALA A 82 -8.48 -7.06 8.78
N ASP A 83 -7.58 -6.09 8.75
CA ASP A 83 -6.47 -6.02 7.78
C ASP A 83 -5.27 -6.81 8.35
N VAL A 84 -4.66 -7.64 7.52
CA VAL A 84 -3.48 -8.43 7.86
C VAL A 84 -2.31 -7.48 7.99
N ASN A 85 -1.59 -7.51 9.11
CA ASN A 85 -0.40 -6.69 9.26
C ASN A 85 0.81 -7.36 8.60
N GLU A 86 1.13 -7.01 7.35
CA GLU A 86 2.28 -7.52 6.60
C GLU A 86 3.62 -7.18 7.27
N CYS A 87 3.67 -6.08 8.03
CA CYS A 87 4.87 -5.68 8.79
C CYS A 87 5.23 -6.62 9.95
N SER A 88 4.30 -7.47 10.41
CA SER A 88 4.52 -8.41 11.52
C SER A 88 5.65 -9.40 11.24
N SER A 89 5.85 -9.73 9.96
CA SER A 89 6.93 -10.61 9.50
C SER A 89 8.31 -9.95 9.43
N ARG A 90 8.38 -8.63 9.67
CA ARG A 90 9.58 -7.78 9.56
C ARG A 90 10.28 -7.90 8.19
N PRO A 91 9.56 -7.63 7.08
CA PRO A 91 10.12 -7.82 5.74
C PRO A 91 11.22 -6.81 5.39
N CYS A 92 11.14 -5.58 5.92
CA CYS A 92 12.10 -4.51 5.66
C CYS A 92 13.45 -4.76 6.35
N GLN A 93 14.54 -4.70 5.59
CA GLN A 93 15.91 -4.98 6.04
C GLN A 93 16.65 -3.70 6.46
N ASN A 94 17.85 -3.89 7.02
CA ASN A 94 18.82 -2.80 7.29
C ASN A 94 18.27 -1.65 8.15
N GLY A 95 17.35 -1.94 9.07
CA GLY A 95 16.76 -0.94 9.96
C GLY A 95 15.75 0.00 9.30
N ALA A 96 15.28 -0.34 8.10
CA ALA A 96 14.22 0.40 7.41
C ALA A 96 12.89 0.40 8.18
N THR A 97 12.11 1.46 8.01
CA THR A 97 10.77 1.57 8.61
C THR A 97 9.76 0.84 7.73
N CYS A 98 9.01 -0.08 8.32
CA CYS A 98 7.94 -0.81 7.65
C CYS A 98 6.61 -0.05 7.74
N ILE A 99 5.90 0.05 6.63
CA ILE A 99 4.55 0.58 6.52
C ILE A 99 3.63 -0.52 5.99
N ASP A 100 2.61 -0.81 6.78
CA ASP A 100 1.52 -1.74 6.51
C ASP A 100 0.63 -1.18 5.40
N MET A 101 0.30 -1.99 4.41
CA MET A 101 -0.54 -1.60 3.27
C MET A 101 -1.46 -2.79 2.95
N SER A 102 -2.70 -2.56 2.55
CA SER A 102 -3.62 -3.68 2.30
C SER A 102 -3.07 -4.67 1.26
N ASN A 103 -2.70 -5.87 1.72
CA ASN A 103 -2.07 -6.94 0.96
C ASN A 103 -0.71 -6.59 0.32
N ASP A 104 -0.01 -5.58 0.84
CA ASP A 104 1.33 -5.22 0.38
C ASP A 104 2.16 -4.62 1.52
N VAL A 105 3.41 -4.27 1.23
CA VAL A 105 4.28 -3.60 2.19
C VAL A 105 5.12 -2.54 1.52
N THR A 106 5.26 -1.41 2.21
CA THR A 106 6.17 -0.33 1.81
C THR A 106 7.27 -0.17 2.85
N CYS A 107 8.53 -0.27 2.41
CA CYS A 107 9.68 -0.02 3.26
C CYS A 107 10.29 1.35 2.96
N ILE A 108 10.42 2.19 3.99
CA ILE A 108 11.19 3.43 3.89
C ILE A 108 12.64 3.11 4.22
N CYS A 109 13.48 3.09 3.17
CA CYS A 109 14.90 2.77 3.30
C CYS A 109 15.68 3.89 3.99
N LEU A 110 16.64 3.50 4.82
CA LEU A 110 17.67 4.41 5.31
C LEU A 110 18.59 4.85 4.16
N PRO A 111 19.33 5.96 4.32
CA PRO A 111 20.35 6.35 3.35
C PRO A 111 21.29 5.19 3.05
N MET A 112 21.72 5.08 1.79
CA MET A 112 22.57 3.99 1.28
C MET A 112 21.87 2.63 1.10
N PHE A 113 20.55 2.53 1.24
CA PHE A 113 19.80 1.31 0.94
C PHE A 113 18.69 1.56 -0.09
N THR A 114 18.38 0.54 -0.88
CA THR A 114 17.38 0.58 -1.95
C THR A 114 16.72 -0.79 -2.15
N GLY A 115 15.72 -0.85 -3.04
CA GLY A 115 14.89 -2.03 -3.27
C GLY A 115 13.60 -2.02 -2.44
N LYS A 116 12.63 -2.87 -2.82
CA LYS A 116 11.32 -2.95 -2.14
C LYS A 116 11.45 -3.24 -0.65
N PHE A 117 12.46 -4.04 -0.27
CA PHE A 117 12.70 -4.44 1.11
C PHE A 117 13.96 -3.80 1.71
N CYS A 118 14.54 -2.79 1.06
CA CYS A 118 15.75 -2.09 1.51
C CYS A 118 16.95 -3.03 1.75
N ASP A 119 17.02 -4.10 0.98
CA ASP A 119 18.00 -5.18 1.04
C ASP A 119 19.23 -4.90 0.16
N ASN A 120 19.12 -3.98 -0.79
CA ASN A 120 20.24 -3.61 -1.66
C ASN A 120 21.00 -2.43 -1.07
N VAL A 121 22.33 -2.48 -1.11
CA VAL A 121 23.19 -1.36 -0.77
C VAL A 121 23.27 -0.44 -1.98
N LEU A 122 22.78 0.79 -1.85
CA LEU A 122 22.91 1.85 -2.85
C LEU A 122 24.37 2.31 -2.87
N ARG A 123 25.02 2.18 -4.02
CA ARG A 123 26.39 2.65 -4.19
C ARG A 123 26.37 4.11 -4.65
N PRO A 124 27.19 5.01 -4.08
CA PRO A 124 27.06 6.43 -4.40
C PRO A 124 27.31 6.76 -5.88
N CYS A 125 28.13 5.97 -6.59
CA CYS A 125 28.35 6.17 -8.02
C CYS A 125 27.15 5.83 -8.92
N GLU A 126 26.18 5.05 -8.45
CA GLU A 126 24.93 4.77 -9.18
C GLU A 126 24.09 6.04 -9.36
N LEU A 127 24.26 7.03 -8.48
CA LEU A 127 23.62 8.34 -8.57
C LEU A 127 24.29 9.27 -9.60
N SER A 128 25.37 8.81 -10.25
CA SER A 128 26.17 9.60 -11.19
C SER A 128 26.53 11.00 -10.66
N PRO A 129 27.15 11.12 -9.46
CA PRO A 129 27.39 12.41 -8.82
C PRO A 129 28.47 13.25 -9.53
N CYS A 130 29.32 12.62 -10.35
CA CYS A 130 30.45 13.27 -11.01
C CYS A 130 30.03 13.95 -12.32
N LEU A 131 30.30 15.24 -12.43
CA LEU A 131 29.99 16.08 -13.60
C LEU A 131 31.16 16.12 -14.59
N ASN A 132 30.95 16.79 -15.72
CA ASN A 132 31.98 17.07 -16.73
C ASN A 132 32.72 15.81 -17.22
N ASN A 133 31.97 14.72 -17.39
CA ASN A 133 32.46 13.43 -17.87
C ASN A 133 33.55 12.81 -16.99
N ALA A 134 33.60 13.17 -15.70
CA ALA A 134 34.50 12.61 -14.72
C ALA A 134 34.14 11.15 -14.38
N THR A 135 35.15 10.36 -14.00
CA THR A 135 34.94 8.95 -13.61
C THR A 135 34.62 8.88 -12.13
N CYS A 136 33.49 8.26 -11.78
CA CYS A 136 33.13 8.01 -10.37
C CYS A 136 33.78 6.74 -9.84
N VAL A 137 34.27 6.78 -8.61
CA VAL A 137 34.85 5.65 -7.90
C VAL A 137 34.16 5.48 -6.54
N ASP A 138 33.53 4.33 -6.33
CA ASP A 138 32.90 3.98 -5.05
C ASP A 138 33.95 3.81 -3.95
N GLN A 139 33.62 4.27 -2.75
CA GLN A 139 34.36 4.04 -1.52
C GLN A 139 33.44 3.45 -0.44
N GLN A 140 34.02 2.96 0.67
CA GLN A 140 33.33 2.15 1.66
C GLN A 140 32.06 2.81 2.25
N HIS A 141 32.02 4.15 2.33
CA HIS A 141 30.83 4.94 2.70
C HIS A 141 30.75 6.28 1.95
N SER A 142 31.38 6.39 0.77
CA SER A 142 31.46 7.64 0.03
C SER A 142 31.79 7.38 -1.44
N TYR A 143 32.09 8.43 -2.20
CA TYR A 143 32.64 8.34 -3.54
C TYR A 143 33.74 9.37 -3.74
N TYR A 144 34.52 9.16 -4.78
CA TYR A 144 35.47 10.13 -5.29
C TYR A 144 35.27 10.30 -6.79
N CYS A 145 35.36 11.53 -7.27
CA CYS A 145 35.32 11.84 -8.70
C CYS A 145 36.73 12.07 -9.24
N CYS A 146 37.16 11.23 -10.16
CA CYS A 146 38.37 11.45 -10.95
C CYS A 146 38.06 12.47 -12.05
N CYS A 147 38.32 13.75 -11.76
CA CYS A 147 38.03 14.85 -12.68
C CYS A 147 38.87 14.77 -13.95
N MET A 148 38.23 15.12 -15.08
CA MET A 148 38.95 15.36 -16.33
C MET A 148 39.86 16.59 -16.22
N PRO A 149 40.94 16.68 -17.01
CA PRO A 149 41.82 17.85 -17.00
C PRO A 149 41.04 19.16 -17.19
N GLY A 150 41.31 20.15 -16.33
CA GLY A 150 40.60 21.43 -16.35
C GLY A 150 39.38 21.54 -15.43
N PHE A 151 39.02 20.48 -14.70
CA PHE A 151 37.92 20.50 -13.74
C PHE A 151 38.38 20.19 -12.31
N THR A 152 37.67 20.76 -11.33
CA THR A 152 37.89 20.54 -9.90
C THR A 152 36.57 20.65 -9.12
N GLY A 153 36.63 20.56 -7.79
CA GLY A 153 35.46 20.43 -6.92
C GLY A 153 35.17 18.97 -6.55
N LYS A 154 34.24 18.75 -5.61
CA LYS A 154 33.90 17.41 -5.11
C LYS A 154 33.28 16.54 -6.20
N ASN A 155 32.51 17.17 -7.08
CA ASN A 155 31.78 16.55 -8.17
C ASN A 155 32.36 16.96 -9.54
N CYS A 156 33.56 17.54 -9.58
CA CYS A 156 34.17 18.09 -10.80
C CYS A 156 33.33 19.19 -11.47
N GLU A 157 32.59 19.96 -10.68
CA GLU A 157 31.65 21.00 -11.11
C GLU A 157 32.32 22.33 -11.47
N GLU A 158 33.54 22.56 -10.99
CA GLU A 158 34.27 23.81 -11.17
C GLU A 158 35.26 23.71 -12.33
N VAL A 159 35.36 24.75 -13.15
CA VAL A 159 36.43 24.87 -14.16
C VAL A 159 37.65 25.51 -13.51
N ILE A 160 38.82 24.91 -13.69
CA ILE A 160 40.09 25.45 -13.19
C ILE A 160 40.42 26.74 -13.97
N ASP A 161 40.67 27.82 -13.23
CA ASP A 161 41.23 29.05 -13.78
C ASP A 161 42.75 29.00 -13.74
N TYR A 162 43.36 28.60 -14.86
CA TYR A 162 44.81 28.45 -14.95
C TYR A 162 45.56 29.79 -14.95
N CYS A 163 44.94 30.86 -15.46
CA CYS A 163 45.52 32.20 -15.41
C CYS A 163 45.71 32.65 -13.97
N ARG A 164 44.69 32.44 -13.13
CA ARG A 164 44.75 32.74 -11.70
C ARG A 164 45.63 31.74 -10.94
N LEU A 165 45.47 30.45 -11.18
CA LEU A 165 46.18 29.38 -10.48
C LEU A 165 47.70 29.50 -10.64
N LEU A 166 48.16 29.84 -11.84
CA LEU A 166 49.59 29.97 -12.17
C LEU A 166 50.09 31.42 -12.08
N SER A 167 49.24 32.37 -11.64
CA SER A 167 49.59 33.79 -11.52
C SER A 167 50.22 34.37 -12.79
N ILE A 168 49.59 34.09 -13.93
CA ILE A 168 50.13 34.42 -15.25
C ILE A 168 49.88 35.90 -15.53
N ASN A 169 50.98 36.64 -15.75
CA ASN A 169 50.94 38.04 -16.15
C ASN A 169 51.49 38.18 -17.57
N CYS A 170 50.69 38.72 -18.47
CA CYS A 170 51.10 38.96 -19.85
C CYS A 170 51.77 40.34 -19.99
N LEU A 171 52.85 40.41 -20.77
CA LEU A 171 53.51 41.67 -21.12
C LEU A 171 52.80 42.35 -22.30
N ASN A 172 53.08 43.64 -22.52
CA ASN A 172 52.58 44.41 -23.67
C ASN A 172 51.05 44.37 -23.84
N GLU A 173 50.30 44.55 -22.74
CA GLU A 173 48.82 44.54 -22.74
C GLU A 173 48.19 43.20 -23.17
N GLY A 174 48.95 42.10 -23.18
CA GLY A 174 48.42 40.78 -23.46
C GLY A 174 47.34 40.35 -22.45
N LEU A 175 46.43 39.49 -22.89
CA LEU A 175 45.35 38.95 -22.08
C LEU A 175 45.54 37.45 -21.88
N CYS A 176 45.58 36.99 -20.62
CA CYS A 176 45.51 35.57 -20.35
C CYS A 176 44.07 35.10 -20.50
N LEU A 177 43.86 34.10 -21.38
CA LEU A 177 42.57 33.47 -21.60
C LEU A 177 42.56 32.09 -20.93
N ASN A 178 41.62 31.88 -20.01
CA ASN A 178 41.40 30.57 -19.42
C ASN A 178 40.72 29.64 -20.45
N ILE A 179 41.29 28.47 -20.68
CA ILE A 179 40.71 27.43 -21.55
C ILE A 179 40.57 26.12 -20.78
N ILE A 180 39.63 25.26 -21.16
CA ILE A 180 39.44 23.98 -20.47
C ILE A 180 40.72 23.15 -20.60
N GLY A 181 41.35 22.86 -19.47
CA GLY A 181 42.62 22.12 -19.41
C GLY A 181 43.88 22.96 -19.59
N GLY A 182 43.80 24.30 -19.67
CA GLY A 182 44.99 25.15 -19.75
C GLY A 182 44.72 26.65 -19.83
N PHE A 183 45.66 27.38 -20.41
CA PHE A 183 45.54 28.82 -20.65
C PHE A 183 46.18 29.20 -21.99
N SER A 184 45.78 30.33 -22.56
CA SER A 184 46.40 30.97 -23.72
C SER A 184 46.86 32.37 -23.35
N VAL A 185 48.00 32.81 -23.89
CA VAL A 185 48.59 34.15 -23.69
C VAL A 185 48.92 34.83 -25.01
#